data_AF-A0A2K3LEK7-F1
#
_entry.id   AF-A0A2K3LEK7-F1
#
_cell.length_a   1.000
_cell.length_b   1.000
_cell.length_c   1.000
_cell.angle_alpha   90.00
_cell.angle_beta   90.00
_cell.angle_gamma   90.00
#
_symmetry.space_group_name_H-M   'P 1'
#
loop_
_entity.id
_entity.type
_entity.pdbx_description
1 polymer ?
#
loop_
_entity_poly.entity_id
_entity_poly.type
_entity_poly.pdbx_seq_one_letter_code
_entity_poly.pdbx_strand_id
1 'polypeptide(L)'
;MTMVKELRKPIFIKLQKLIMNFFNPIYEKARGAMIYSYTRNINGFAAILEEKEAASIAEHPEVVSVLLNRGRNLHTTHSWEFMSMEYNGVVPSESLFRKARYGEDVIIGNLDSGVWPESPSFRDEGIGPIPSRWKGKCPTTDFRCN
;
A
#
# COMPACT_ATOMS: atom_id res chain seq x y z
N MET A 1 2.78 16.31 -12.78
CA MET A 1 1.53 15.61 -12.41
C MET A 1 1.81 14.10 -12.43
N THR A 2 1.50 13.34 -11.38
CA THR A 2 1.77 11.88 -11.36
C THR A 2 0.56 11.12 -11.92
N MET A 3 0.77 10.23 -12.89
CA MET A 3 -0.28 9.38 -13.45
C MET A 3 0.04 7.89 -13.21
N VAL A 4 -0.99 7.09 -12.92
CA VAL A 4 -0.90 5.63 -12.89
C VAL A 4 -1.52 5.08 -14.17
N LYS A 5 -0.77 4.22 -14.87
CA LYS A 5 -1.21 3.58 -16.11
C LYS A 5 -1.39 2.09 -15.90
N GLU A 6 -2.52 1.54 -16.36
CA GLU A 6 -2.80 0.10 -16.32
C GLU A 6 -2.78 -0.52 -17.73
N LEU A 7 -2.30 -1.77 -17.85
CA LEU A 7 -2.08 -2.46 -19.12
C LEU A 7 -2.93 -3.71 -19.29
N ARG A 8 -3.38 -3.97 -20.53
CA ARG A 8 -4.37 -5.03 -20.84
C ARG A 8 -3.88 -6.47 -20.65
N LYS A 9 -2.57 -6.77 -20.58
CA LYS A 9 -2.04 -8.15 -20.49
C LYS A 9 -0.70 -8.24 -19.74
N PRO A 10 -0.40 -9.38 -19.08
CA PRO A 10 0.77 -9.52 -18.19
C PRO A 10 2.02 -9.89 -18.98
N ILE A 11 2.79 -8.89 -19.44
CA ILE A 11 4.18 -9.12 -19.88
C ILE A 11 5.01 -7.88 -19.49
N PHE A 12 5.97 -8.06 -18.59
CA PHE A 12 6.92 -7.04 -18.13
C PHE A 12 7.66 -6.34 -19.30
N ILE A 13 7.94 -7.11 -20.37
CA ILE A 13 8.56 -6.62 -21.61
C ILE A 13 7.70 -5.56 -22.31
N LYS A 14 6.35 -5.68 -22.26
CA LYS A 14 5.47 -4.68 -22.89
C LYS A 14 5.51 -3.35 -22.16
N LEU A 15 5.54 -3.37 -20.83
CA LEU A 15 5.60 -2.16 -20.03
C LEU A 15 6.87 -1.35 -20.33
N GLN A 16 8.03 -1.99 -20.36
CA GLN A 16 9.30 -1.33 -20.71
C GLN A 16 9.29 -0.81 -22.15
N LYS A 17 8.82 -1.60 -23.13
CA LYS A 17 8.71 -1.16 -24.53
C LYS A 17 7.80 0.05 -24.69
N LEU A 18 6.66 0.03 -24.01
CA LEU A 18 5.68 1.10 -24.05
C LEU A 18 6.24 2.41 -23.49
N ILE A 19 6.92 2.34 -22.34
CA ILE A 19 7.62 3.49 -21.76
C ILE A 19 8.67 4.02 -22.74
N MET A 20 9.54 3.15 -23.28
CA MET A 20 10.58 3.57 -24.22
C MET A 20 10.01 4.21 -25.49
N ASN A 21 8.89 3.69 -26.02
CA ASN A 21 8.23 4.26 -27.19
C ASN A 21 7.64 5.66 -26.92
N PHE A 22 7.07 5.87 -25.73
CA PHE A 22 6.43 7.14 -25.37
C PHE A 22 7.42 8.24 -24.99
N PHE A 23 8.54 7.90 -24.36
CA PHE A 23 9.52 8.87 -23.88
C PHE A 23 10.75 8.99 -24.80
N ASN A 24 10.72 8.41 -26.00
CA ASN A 24 11.80 8.57 -26.97
C ASN A 24 11.86 10.03 -27.44
N PRO A 25 12.95 10.78 -27.13
CA PRO A 25 14.23 10.58 -27.81
C PRO A 25 15.43 10.25 -26.91
N ILE A 26 15.30 10.17 -25.58
CA ILE A 26 16.43 9.94 -24.66
C ILE A 26 15.97 9.08 -23.47
N TYR A 27 16.66 7.96 -23.23
CA TYR A 27 16.44 7.04 -22.09
C TYR A 27 16.37 7.77 -20.74
N GLU A 28 17.17 8.82 -20.57
CA GLU A 28 17.20 9.63 -19.34
C GLU A 28 15.87 10.32 -19.03
N LYS A 29 15.14 10.78 -20.06
CA LYS A 29 13.81 11.37 -19.85
C LYS A 29 12.82 10.32 -19.34
N ALA A 30 12.85 9.13 -19.94
CA ALA A 30 12.02 8.00 -19.51
C ALA A 30 12.32 7.57 -18.07
N ARG A 31 13.61 7.52 -17.72
CA ARG A 31 14.08 7.15 -16.39
C ARG A 31 13.74 8.20 -15.34
N GLY A 32 13.88 9.48 -15.65
CA GLY A 32 13.55 10.59 -14.74
C GLY A 32 12.05 10.77 -14.51
N ALA A 33 11.21 10.41 -15.48
CA ALA A 33 9.76 10.50 -15.34
C ALA A 33 9.17 9.38 -14.48
N MET A 34 9.79 8.19 -14.44
CA MET A 34 9.24 7.01 -13.77
C MET A 34 9.47 7.04 -12.25
N ILE A 35 8.38 6.97 -11.48
CA ILE A 35 8.42 6.87 -10.02
C ILE A 35 8.42 5.40 -9.59
N TYR A 36 7.55 4.59 -10.18
CA TYR A 36 7.39 3.20 -9.76
C TYR A 36 6.81 2.31 -10.88
N SER A 37 7.14 1.02 -10.84
CA SER A 37 6.62 -0.01 -11.75
C SER A 37 5.89 -1.09 -10.96
N TYR A 38 4.60 -1.24 -11.24
CA TYR A 38 3.72 -2.25 -10.64
C TYR A 38 3.69 -3.49 -11.53
N THR A 39 4.01 -4.64 -10.94
CA THR A 39 4.27 -5.88 -11.70
C THR A 39 3.65 -7.13 -11.07
N ARG A 40 3.15 -7.04 -9.84
CA ARG A 40 2.60 -8.19 -9.09
C ARG A 40 1.11 -8.34 -9.33
N ASN A 41 0.32 -7.39 -8.84
CA ASN A 41 -1.16 -7.45 -8.86
C ASN A 41 -1.76 -6.56 -9.94
N ILE A 42 -1.01 -5.54 -10.38
CA ILE A 42 -1.38 -4.60 -11.44
C ILE A 42 -0.20 -4.58 -12.41
N ASN A 43 -0.47 -4.55 -13.71
CA ASN A 43 0.55 -4.33 -14.74
C ASN A 43 0.52 -2.85 -15.11
N GLY A 44 1.43 -2.06 -14.53
CA GLY A 44 1.33 -0.61 -14.66
C GLY A 44 2.54 0.16 -14.16
N PHE A 45 2.50 1.47 -14.30
CA PHE A 45 3.55 2.35 -13.78
C PHE A 45 2.99 3.67 -13.26
N ALA A 46 3.70 4.27 -12.31
CA ALA A 46 3.52 5.65 -11.88
C ALA A 46 4.63 6.51 -12.49
N ALA A 47 4.27 7.60 -13.15
CA ALA A 47 5.23 8.54 -13.71
C ALA A 47 4.74 9.99 -13.60
N ILE A 48 5.69 10.93 -13.55
CA ILE A 48 5.43 12.36 -13.67
C ILE A 48 5.35 12.71 -15.15
N LEU A 49 4.19 13.17 -15.60
CA LEU A 49 3.90 13.46 -17.00
C LEU A 49 3.32 14.86 -17.16
N GLU A 50 3.55 15.44 -18.35
CA GLU A 50 2.74 16.55 -18.84
C GLU A 50 1.36 16.06 -19.31
N GLU A 51 0.37 16.95 -19.31
CA GLU A 51 -1.00 16.59 -19.71
C GLU A 51 -1.07 16.02 -21.13
N LYS A 52 -0.31 16.60 -22.07
CA LYS A 52 -0.22 16.11 -23.46
C LYS A 52 0.36 14.70 -23.56
N GLU A 53 1.34 14.37 -22.71
CA GLU A 53 1.97 13.04 -22.67
C GLU A 53 1.00 12.02 -22.09
N ALA A 54 0.27 12.39 -21.03
CA ALA A 54 -0.76 11.56 -20.42
C ALA A 54 -1.92 11.27 -21.38
N ALA A 55 -2.37 12.27 -22.15
CA ALA A 55 -3.41 12.11 -23.17
C ALA A 55 -2.97 11.18 -24.30
N SER A 56 -1.77 11.39 -24.85
CA SER A 56 -1.21 10.51 -25.88
C SER A 56 -1.04 9.06 -25.39
N ILE A 57 -0.67 8.89 -24.12
CA ILE A 57 -0.59 7.58 -23.48
C ILE A 57 -1.97 6.91 -23.38
N ALA A 58 -3.02 7.66 -23.06
CA ALA A 58 -4.36 7.12 -22.89
C ALA A 58 -4.94 6.54 -24.19
N GLU A 59 -4.53 7.05 -25.35
CA GLU A 59 -5.00 6.61 -26.67
C GLU A 59 -4.38 5.28 -27.13
N HIS A 60 -3.29 4.83 -26.51
CA HIS A 60 -2.56 3.68 -27.00
C HIS A 60 -3.29 2.36 -26.74
N PRO A 61 -3.37 1.44 -27.72
CA PRO A 61 -4.25 0.26 -27.66
C PRO A 61 -3.92 -0.74 -26.54
N GLU A 62 -2.68 -0.74 -26.06
CA GLU A 62 -2.23 -1.57 -24.93
C GLU A 62 -2.57 -1.00 -23.54
N VAL A 63 -3.11 0.22 -23.51
CA VAL A 63 -3.42 0.98 -22.29
C VAL A 63 -4.88 0.79 -21.93
N VAL A 64 -5.14 0.41 -20.69
CA VAL A 64 -6.49 0.26 -20.14
C VAL A 64 -6.99 1.62 -19.67
N SER A 65 -6.19 2.30 -18.86
CA SER A 65 -6.57 3.55 -18.23
C SER A 65 -5.32 4.35 -17.85
N VAL A 66 -5.51 5.67 -17.75
CA VAL A 66 -4.53 6.60 -17.19
C VAL A 66 -5.24 7.39 -16.11
N LEU A 67 -4.75 7.28 -14.88
CA LEU A 67 -5.40 7.83 -13.70
C LEU A 67 -4.53 8.90 -13.08
N LEU A 68 -5.11 10.07 -12.85
CA LEU A 68 -4.44 11.13 -12.11
C LEU A 68 -4.24 10.71 -10.66
N ASN A 69 -2.99 10.77 -10.20
CA ASN A 69 -2.68 10.61 -8.79
C ASN A 69 -3.32 11.74 -7.99
N ARG A 70 -4.04 11.39 -6.93
CA ARG A 70 -4.72 12.33 -6.05
C ARG A 70 -4.28 12.05 -4.62
N GLY A 71 -3.85 13.10 -3.92
CA GLY A 71 -3.64 13.02 -2.48
C GLY A 71 -4.92 12.62 -1.77
N ARG A 72 -4.79 11.84 -0.69
CA ARG A 72 -5.89 11.47 0.20
C ARG A 72 -5.66 12.15 1.54
N ASN A 73 -6.74 12.63 2.14
CA ASN A 73 -6.71 13.17 3.49
C ASN A 73 -6.91 12.05 4.51
N LEU A 74 -6.32 12.21 5.68
CA LEU A 74 -6.58 11.31 6.81
C LEU A 74 -8.03 11.48 7.24
N HIS A 75 -8.71 10.35 7.43
CA HIS A 75 -10.00 10.31 8.07
C HIS A 75 -9.79 9.66 9.44
N THR A 76 -9.99 10.41 10.51
CA THR A 76 -9.96 9.85 11.86
C THR A 76 -11.39 9.63 12.35
N THR A 77 -11.66 8.44 12.87
CA THR A 77 -12.90 8.17 13.61
C THR A 77 -12.52 7.80 15.03
N HIS A 78 -12.97 8.59 16.00
CA HIS A 78 -13.10 8.17 17.40
C HIS A 78 -14.49 7.47 17.48
N SER A 79 -14.73 6.33 18.12
CA SER A 79 -14.30 5.90 19.45
C SER A 79 -14.49 4.39 19.62
N TRP A 80 -13.60 3.72 20.36
CA TRP A 80 -13.74 2.31 20.75
C TRP A 80 -14.94 2.04 21.67
N GLU A 81 -15.32 3.05 22.46
CA GLU A 81 -16.47 3.04 23.38
C GLU A 81 -17.79 2.75 22.65
N PHE A 82 -17.95 3.27 21.42
CA PHE A 82 -19.15 3.04 20.61
C PHE A 82 -19.36 1.56 20.27
N MET A 83 -18.28 0.77 20.19
CA MET A 83 -18.34 -0.65 19.83
C MET A 83 -18.51 -1.56 21.06
N SER A 84 -18.69 -0.99 22.27
CA SER A 84 -18.88 -1.74 23.54
C SER A 84 -17.82 -2.83 23.77
N MET A 85 -16.60 -2.62 23.27
CA MET A 85 -15.53 -3.61 23.36
C MET A 85 -14.86 -3.61 24.73
N GLU A 86 -14.90 -2.47 25.41
CA GLU A 86 -14.55 -2.29 26.82
C GLU A 86 -15.57 -1.40 27.53
N TYR A 87 -15.66 -1.54 28.85
CA TYR A 87 -16.41 -0.65 29.72
C TYR A 87 -15.58 -0.39 30.98
N ASN A 88 -15.24 0.88 31.23
CA ASN A 88 -14.39 1.30 32.36
C ASN A 88 -13.07 0.51 32.48
N GLY A 89 -12.40 0.25 31.34
CA GLY A 89 -11.15 -0.52 31.29
C GLY A 89 -11.29 -2.02 31.51
N VAL A 90 -12.52 -2.54 31.59
CA VAL A 90 -12.80 -3.98 31.71
C VAL A 90 -13.34 -4.49 30.38
N VAL A 91 -12.82 -5.63 29.92
CA VAL A 91 -13.31 -6.35 28.74
C VAL A 91 -14.29 -7.46 29.19
N PRO A 92 -15.62 -7.27 29.03
CA PRO A 92 -16.61 -8.25 29.44
C PRO A 92 -16.45 -9.59 28.72
N SER A 93 -16.97 -10.68 29.30
CA SER A 93 -16.98 -12.02 28.67
C SER A 93 -17.58 -12.00 27.26
N GLU A 94 -18.62 -11.20 27.06
CA GLU A 94 -19.36 -11.07 25.80
C GLU A 94 -18.69 -10.17 24.76
N SER A 95 -17.60 -9.49 25.12
CA SER A 95 -16.88 -8.57 24.23
C SER A 95 -16.38 -9.27 22.97
N LEU A 96 -16.43 -8.54 21.85
CA LEU A 96 -15.85 -8.96 20.59
C LEU A 96 -14.35 -9.27 20.71
N PHE A 97 -13.63 -8.58 21.60
CA PHE A 97 -12.22 -8.87 21.85
C PHE A 97 -12.02 -10.31 22.35
N ARG A 98 -12.81 -10.77 23.33
CA ARG A 98 -12.69 -12.16 23.81
C ARG A 98 -13.17 -13.17 22.77
N LYS A 99 -14.30 -12.89 22.10
CA LYS A 99 -14.86 -13.77 21.05
C LYS A 99 -13.89 -13.94 19.88
N ALA A 100 -13.15 -12.90 19.53
CA ALA A 100 -12.13 -12.91 18.48
C ALA A 100 -10.73 -13.33 18.98
N ARG A 101 -10.60 -13.81 20.22
CA ARG A 101 -9.31 -14.13 20.87
C ARG A 101 -8.28 -12.99 20.73
N TYR A 102 -8.72 -11.75 20.89
CA TYR A 102 -7.91 -10.54 20.77
C TYR A 102 -7.18 -10.40 19.41
N GLY A 103 -7.65 -11.09 18.37
CA GLY A 103 -7.00 -11.08 17.05
C GLY A 103 -5.79 -12.02 16.94
N GLU A 104 -5.67 -13.00 17.84
CA GLU A 104 -4.63 -14.04 17.76
C GLU A 104 -4.57 -14.68 16.36
N ASP A 105 -3.36 -14.86 15.84
CA ASP A 105 -3.04 -15.39 14.51
C ASP A 105 -3.62 -14.60 13.31
N VAL A 106 -4.06 -13.34 13.53
CA VAL A 106 -4.54 -12.44 12.47
C VAL A 106 -3.46 -11.43 12.09
N ILE A 107 -3.20 -11.30 10.78
CA ILE A 107 -2.31 -10.26 10.24
C ILE A 107 -3.18 -9.11 9.74
N ILE A 108 -3.01 -7.93 10.32
CA ILE A 108 -3.73 -6.71 9.93
C ILE A 108 -2.78 -5.82 9.13
N GLY A 109 -3.16 -5.50 7.90
CA GLY A 109 -2.45 -4.53 7.07
C GLY A 109 -2.99 -3.12 7.32
N ASN A 110 -2.18 -2.25 7.93
CA ASN A 110 -2.52 -0.84 8.13
C ASN A 110 -1.77 0.03 7.11
N LEU A 111 -2.52 0.81 6.33
CA LEU A 111 -2.01 1.79 5.35
C LEU A 111 -2.34 3.20 5.85
N ASP A 112 -1.48 3.72 6.73
CA ASP A 112 -1.66 5.02 7.37
C ASP A 112 -0.34 5.83 7.33
N SER A 113 -0.28 6.89 8.12
CA SER A 113 0.89 7.75 8.36
C SER A 113 2.05 7.05 9.05
N GLY A 114 1.83 5.88 9.63
CA GLY A 114 2.84 5.07 10.29
C GLY A 114 2.38 4.59 11.67
N VAL A 115 3.33 4.06 12.43
CA VAL A 115 3.14 3.61 13.82
C VAL A 115 4.31 4.09 14.66
N TRP A 116 4.12 4.23 15.97
CA TRP A 116 5.19 4.47 16.92
C TRP A 116 5.59 3.15 17.61
N PRO A 117 6.51 2.36 17.03
CA PRO A 117 6.78 0.98 17.46
C PRO A 117 7.40 0.90 18.86
N GLU A 118 8.04 1.95 19.35
CA GLU A 118 8.65 2.01 20.69
C GLU A 118 7.62 2.22 21.81
N SER A 119 6.38 2.54 21.46
CA SER A 119 5.32 2.73 22.46
C SER A 119 5.07 1.43 23.25
N PRO A 120 4.91 1.50 24.59
CA PRO A 120 4.58 0.33 25.41
C PRO A 120 3.36 -0.47 24.95
N SER A 121 2.43 0.16 24.21
CA SER A 121 1.25 -0.50 23.65
C SER A 121 1.55 -1.52 22.54
N PHE A 122 2.76 -1.48 21.96
CA PHE A 122 3.22 -2.42 20.92
C PHE A 122 4.23 -3.45 21.44
N ARG A 123 4.37 -3.60 22.77
CA ARG A 123 5.19 -4.69 23.34
C ARG A 123 4.60 -6.04 22.96
N ASP A 124 5.47 -6.96 22.59
CA ASP A 124 5.15 -8.32 22.15
C ASP A 124 5.14 -9.34 23.31
N GLU A 125 5.27 -8.88 24.56
CA GLU A 125 5.23 -9.72 25.75
C GLU A 125 3.92 -10.52 25.82
N GLY A 126 4.02 -11.85 25.82
CA GLY A 126 2.87 -12.76 25.84
C GLY A 126 2.22 -13.01 24.47
N ILE A 127 2.77 -12.44 23.39
CA ILE A 127 2.36 -12.76 22.01
C ILE A 127 3.19 -13.94 21.50
N GLY A 128 2.52 -14.86 20.78
CA GLY A 128 3.14 -16.03 20.18
C GLY A 128 4.16 -15.69 19.08
N PRO A 129 4.77 -16.71 18.45
CA PRO A 129 5.72 -16.49 17.36
C PRO A 129 5.03 -15.86 16.14
N ILE A 130 5.82 -15.12 15.36
CA ILE A 130 5.40 -14.54 14.08
C ILE A 130 4.77 -15.63 13.19
N PRO A 131 3.55 -15.45 12.68
CA PRO A 131 2.92 -16.43 11.80
C PRO A 131 3.79 -16.71 10.57
N SER A 132 4.03 -17.97 10.23
CA SER A 132 4.89 -18.39 9.10
C SER A 132 4.44 -17.86 7.74
N ARG A 133 3.17 -17.46 7.62
CA ARG A 133 2.57 -16.83 6.44
C ARG A 133 2.90 -15.34 6.30
N TRP A 134 3.41 -14.69 7.35
CA TRP A 134 3.83 -13.29 7.30
C TRP A 134 5.11 -13.17 6.47
N LYS A 135 5.12 -12.20 5.55
CA LYS A 135 6.25 -11.94 4.62
C LYS A 135 6.75 -10.50 4.72
N GLY A 136 6.48 -9.84 5.84
CA GLY A 136 6.94 -8.47 6.09
C GLY A 136 8.43 -8.40 6.38
N LYS A 137 8.94 -7.17 6.50
CA LYS A 137 10.33 -6.90 6.84
C LYS A 137 10.38 -5.71 7.81
N CYS A 138 11.20 -5.84 8.86
CA CYS A 138 11.56 -4.70 9.71
C CYS A 138 12.67 -3.88 9.05
N PRO A 139 12.49 -2.58 8.86
CA PRO A 139 13.52 -1.73 8.28
C PRO A 139 14.69 -1.47 9.24
N THR A 140 14.49 -1.59 10.56
CA THR A 140 15.52 -1.36 11.58
C THR A 140 15.63 -2.55 12.54
N THR A 141 16.70 -2.57 13.34
CA THR A 141 16.95 -3.56 14.39
C THR A 141 16.53 -3.09 15.78
N ASP A 142 16.14 -1.81 15.91
CA ASP A 142 15.88 -1.16 17.20
C ASP A 142 14.55 -1.63 17.83
N PHE A 143 13.70 -2.27 17.03
CA PHE A 143 12.46 -2.92 17.47
C PHE A 143 12.24 -4.22 16.71
N ARG A 144 11.52 -5.15 17.33
CA ARG A 144 11.07 -6.40 16.70
C ARG A 144 9.75 -6.15 16.01
N CYS A 145 9.58 -6.68 14.79
CA CYS A 145 8.24 -6.84 14.22
C CYS A 145 7.81 -8.25 14.55
N ASN A 146 6.76 -8.39 15.35
CA ASN A 146 6.04 -9.65 15.50
C ASN A 146 4.68 -9.59 14.80
#